data_AF-A0A517R5E7-F1
#
_entry.id   AF-A0A517R5E7-F1
#
_cell.length_a   1.000
_cell.length_b   1.000
_cell.length_c   1.000
_cell.angle_alpha   90.00
_cell.angle_beta   90.00
_cell.angle_gamma   90.00
#
_symmetry.space_group_name_H-M   'P 1'
#
loop_
_entity.id
_entity.type
_entity.pdbx_description
1 polymer ?
#
loop_
_entity_poly.entity_id
_entity_poly.type
_entity_poly.pdbx_seq_one_letter_code
_entity_poly.pdbx_strand_id
1 'polypeptide(L)'
;MGLTSALNTALNGLTLNETSIDVLGNNIANAGTNGFKSSNVLFMTQLSRTLSVGSRPTTTNGGTNPRQIGLGATTSAIVKDFTQGSVTNSTSPSDLAIQGEGFFVLAGGEGNVYSRAGNFSLNSSNILVNPQGLRVQGYAVNDNFELITTTLDDIRIPLGELNVAQRTQNITLDGALLPTGIVGTQGSVYDSGTIQDSTGTLATTSLLSNIQDGGGTNLFTVGETLSFSSRKGGRTLEPVTLDVGAATTLAELMTVFEDGLGIHTGGTVGNVSDGAGGTVPPGVALDATGPSGTLQFVGNAGTVHEFDLATGDLTSNGASVPLSFTQAVEANGESTITDFVVYDSLGTEITVKMTAVLEQQNASSTVFRWYVDSDEDSRSDTAIANGTITFDSEGNVIDGGTSTFALQRDDTAAISPMQISANFANISGISSDTAGSTLSLDSQDGSDPGTLTNFVIDESGTVNGVFDNGIIRTLGQAVLARFSNPQGLVEAGSTNFREGVSSGPPQLVQPGEFGAGTIRSGAIELSNTDIGRNLVDLIVSSTNYRGNARVISSVQELVDELLVLGR
;
A
#
# COMPACT_ATOMS: atom_id res chain seq x y z
N MET A 1 23.43 -71.56 -29.76
CA MET A 1 23.88 -70.65 -28.66
C MET A 1 24.22 -69.25 -29.18
N GLY A 2 24.96 -69.07 -30.28
CA GLY A 2 25.28 -67.73 -30.82
C GLY A 2 24.07 -66.99 -31.42
N LEU A 3 23.26 -67.67 -32.25
CA LEU A 3 22.11 -67.07 -32.94
C LEU A 3 21.00 -66.61 -31.98
N THR A 4 20.72 -67.37 -30.93
CA THR A 4 19.76 -67.00 -29.88
C THR A 4 20.21 -65.77 -29.08
N SER A 5 21.52 -65.63 -28.84
CA SER A 5 22.08 -64.43 -28.20
C SER A 5 21.97 -63.21 -29.10
N ALA A 6 22.20 -63.36 -30.41
CA ALA A 6 22.08 -62.27 -31.37
C ALA A 6 20.62 -61.79 -31.51
N LEU A 7 19.66 -62.71 -31.54
CA LEU A 7 18.22 -62.38 -31.54
C LEU A 7 17.80 -61.60 -30.30
N ASN A 8 18.20 -62.05 -29.11
CA ASN A 8 17.85 -61.36 -27.86
C ASN A 8 18.49 -59.96 -27.78
N THR A 9 19.75 -59.81 -28.21
CA THR A 9 20.41 -58.50 -28.27
C THR A 9 19.72 -57.57 -29.27
N ALA A 10 19.32 -58.07 -30.45
CA ALA A 10 18.61 -57.28 -31.45
C ALA A 10 17.19 -56.90 -31.00
N LEU A 11 16.47 -57.81 -30.34
CA LEU A 11 15.16 -57.55 -29.75
C LEU A 11 15.24 -56.47 -28.65
N ASN A 12 16.21 -56.57 -27.74
CA ASN A 12 16.45 -55.53 -26.75
C ASN A 12 16.71 -54.18 -27.43
N GLY A 13 17.59 -54.16 -28.43
CA GLY A 13 17.84 -52.95 -29.23
C GLY A 13 16.58 -52.37 -29.88
N LEU A 14 15.65 -53.22 -30.33
CA LEU A 14 14.37 -52.80 -30.89
C LEU A 14 13.53 -52.04 -29.85
N THR A 15 13.34 -52.65 -28.68
CA THR A 15 12.56 -52.05 -27.58
C THR A 15 13.17 -50.74 -27.07
N LEU A 16 14.50 -50.63 -27.04
CA LEU A 16 15.17 -49.37 -26.66
C LEU A 16 14.88 -48.24 -27.65
N ASN A 17 14.96 -48.53 -28.95
CA ASN A 17 14.67 -47.51 -29.96
C ASN A 17 13.18 -47.14 -29.98
N GLU A 18 12.28 -48.07 -29.68
CA GLU A 18 10.85 -47.79 -29.50
C GLU A 18 10.63 -46.79 -28.36
N THR A 19 11.21 -47.03 -27.17
CA THR A 19 11.11 -46.07 -26.06
C THR A 19 11.70 -44.70 -26.39
N SER A 20 12.80 -44.66 -27.17
CA SER A 20 13.39 -43.41 -27.67
C SER A 20 12.42 -42.67 -28.60
N ILE A 21 11.80 -43.40 -29.54
CA ILE A 21 10.83 -42.85 -30.49
C ILE A 21 9.61 -42.27 -29.75
N ASP A 22 9.11 -42.95 -28.73
CA ASP A 22 7.97 -42.48 -27.93
C ASP A 22 8.30 -41.17 -27.18
N VAL A 23 9.47 -41.12 -26.54
CA VAL A 23 9.92 -39.93 -25.80
C VAL A 23 10.17 -38.75 -26.73
N LEU A 24 10.88 -38.98 -27.85
CA LEU A 24 11.14 -37.93 -28.85
C LEU A 24 9.83 -37.45 -29.51
N GLY A 25 8.91 -38.36 -29.80
CA GLY A 25 7.59 -38.05 -30.32
C GLY A 25 6.77 -37.19 -29.35
N ASN A 26 6.82 -37.52 -28.05
CA ASN A 26 6.17 -36.72 -27.01
C ASN A 26 6.79 -35.32 -26.88
N ASN A 27 8.11 -35.22 -26.92
CA ASN A 27 8.81 -33.92 -26.92
C ASN A 27 8.34 -33.05 -28.09
N ILE A 28 8.38 -33.58 -29.32
CA ILE A 28 7.97 -32.86 -30.53
C ILE A 28 6.50 -32.41 -30.43
N ALA A 29 5.62 -33.29 -29.96
CA ALA A 29 4.19 -32.97 -29.81
C ALA A 29 3.94 -31.84 -28.80
N ASN A 30 4.77 -31.73 -27.76
CA ASN A 30 4.66 -30.71 -26.70
C ASN A 30 5.59 -29.52 -26.90
N ALA A 31 6.19 -29.34 -28.08
CA ALA A 31 7.08 -28.21 -28.36
C ALA A 31 6.36 -26.85 -28.28
N GLY A 32 5.04 -26.82 -28.49
CA GLY A 32 4.22 -25.61 -28.34
C GLY A 32 3.59 -25.41 -26.96
N THR A 33 3.78 -26.35 -26.02
CA THR A 33 3.14 -26.29 -24.70
C THR A 33 3.97 -25.41 -23.76
N ASN A 34 3.32 -24.42 -23.15
CA ASN A 34 3.96 -23.52 -22.18
C ASN A 34 4.47 -24.29 -20.96
N GLY A 35 5.68 -23.96 -20.50
CA GLY A 35 6.30 -24.59 -19.33
C GLY A 35 6.67 -26.07 -19.49
N PHE A 36 6.54 -26.66 -20.68
CA PHE A 36 6.90 -28.07 -20.89
C PHE A 36 8.41 -28.29 -20.80
N LYS A 37 8.79 -29.39 -20.14
CA LYS A 37 10.17 -29.84 -19.99
C LYS A 37 10.36 -31.14 -20.76
N SER A 38 11.27 -31.09 -21.75
CA SER A 38 11.63 -32.21 -22.60
C SER A 38 12.22 -33.37 -21.79
N SER A 39 12.17 -34.58 -22.33
CA SER A 39 12.70 -35.77 -21.67
C SER A 39 13.73 -36.46 -22.56
N ASN A 40 14.74 -37.09 -21.94
CA ASN A 40 15.79 -37.83 -22.62
C ASN A 40 15.87 -39.26 -22.09
N VAL A 41 16.07 -40.23 -22.98
CA VAL A 41 16.27 -41.63 -22.62
C VAL A 41 17.75 -41.92 -22.42
N LEU A 42 18.12 -42.47 -21.27
CA LEU A 42 19.48 -42.91 -20.98
C LEU A 42 19.57 -44.42 -21.10
N PHE A 43 20.51 -44.91 -21.91
CA PHE A 43 20.79 -46.33 -22.05
C PHE A 43 22.02 -46.73 -21.25
N MET A 44 22.02 -47.95 -20.71
CA MET A 44 23.20 -48.56 -20.10
C MET A 44 23.46 -49.94 -20.70
N THR A 45 24.72 -50.36 -20.75
CA THR A 45 25.07 -51.71 -21.22
C THR A 45 24.61 -52.77 -20.23
N GLN A 46 24.16 -53.90 -20.75
CA GLN A 46 23.90 -55.09 -19.94
C GLN A 46 25.23 -55.81 -19.62
N LEU A 47 25.25 -56.63 -18.56
CA LEU A 47 26.42 -57.44 -18.16
C LEU A 47 27.13 -58.08 -19.37
N SER A 48 28.45 -58.00 -19.41
CA SER A 48 29.26 -58.67 -20.42
C SER A 48 29.59 -60.11 -19.98
N ARG A 49 29.54 -61.05 -20.92
CA ARG A 49 30.02 -62.41 -20.69
C ARG A 49 31.53 -62.47 -20.95
N THR A 50 32.32 -62.69 -19.90
CA THR A 50 33.76 -62.88 -20.03
C THR A 50 34.09 -64.31 -20.44
N LEU A 51 34.69 -64.46 -21.62
CA LEU A 51 35.16 -65.74 -22.16
C LEU A 51 36.62 -66.05 -21.77
N SER A 52 37.43 -65.01 -21.56
CA SER A 52 38.77 -65.10 -20.99
C SER A 52 39.12 -63.79 -20.32
N VAL A 53 39.75 -63.84 -19.16
CA VAL A 53 40.17 -62.65 -18.38
C VAL A 53 41.49 -62.07 -18.93
N GLY A 54 42.14 -62.76 -19.87
CA GLY A 54 43.48 -62.43 -20.32
C GLY A 54 44.56 -62.95 -19.37
N SER A 55 45.82 -62.73 -19.72
CA SER A 55 46.98 -63.19 -18.93
C SER A 55 48.12 -62.17 -19.00
N ARG A 56 48.90 -62.08 -17.92
CA ARG A 56 50.06 -61.17 -17.85
C ARG A 56 51.21 -61.69 -18.75
N PRO A 57 52.01 -60.81 -19.35
CA PRO A 57 53.18 -61.22 -20.12
C PRO A 57 54.20 -61.99 -19.25
N THR A 58 54.82 -63.01 -19.85
CA THR A 58 55.91 -63.82 -19.29
C THR A 58 57.13 -63.79 -20.23
N THR A 59 58.25 -64.39 -19.83
CA THR A 59 59.50 -64.42 -20.64
C THR A 59 59.36 -65.13 -21.99
N THR A 60 58.32 -65.95 -22.19
CA THR A 60 58.07 -66.70 -23.44
C THR A 60 56.72 -66.37 -24.10
N ASN A 61 55.87 -65.53 -23.49
CA ASN A 61 54.56 -65.17 -24.04
C ASN A 61 54.20 -63.72 -23.69
N GLY A 62 53.82 -62.92 -24.69
CA GLY A 62 53.52 -61.47 -24.57
C GLY A 62 52.25 -61.10 -23.81
N GLY A 63 51.56 -62.07 -23.19
CA GLY A 63 50.28 -61.86 -22.53
C GLY A 63 49.11 -61.89 -23.52
N THR A 64 47.89 -61.99 -23.01
CA THR A 64 46.68 -62.07 -23.84
C THR A 64 45.62 -61.12 -23.32
N ASN A 65 44.91 -60.44 -24.22
CA ASN A 65 43.81 -59.55 -23.86
C ASN A 65 42.57 -60.33 -23.37
N PRO A 66 41.74 -59.73 -22.49
CA PRO A 66 40.45 -60.29 -22.13
C PRO A 66 39.54 -60.38 -23.37
N ARG A 67 38.76 -61.45 -23.44
CA ARG A 67 37.73 -61.65 -24.46
C ARG A 67 36.37 -61.59 -23.78
N GLN A 68 35.59 -60.59 -24.12
CA GLN A 68 34.25 -60.36 -23.56
C GLN A 68 33.24 -60.15 -24.68
N ILE A 69 32.01 -60.60 -24.46
CA ILE A 69 30.87 -60.37 -25.37
C ILE A 69 29.82 -59.58 -24.59
N GLY A 70 29.38 -58.45 -25.12
CA GLY A 70 28.27 -57.68 -24.54
C GLY A 70 26.92 -58.36 -24.79
N LEU A 71 26.01 -58.29 -23.81
CA LEU A 71 24.66 -58.85 -23.91
C LEU A 71 23.60 -57.81 -24.34
N GLY A 72 24.04 -56.68 -24.88
CA GLY A 72 23.17 -55.59 -25.32
C GLY A 72 23.10 -54.43 -24.31
N ALA A 73 21.96 -53.74 -24.29
CA ALA A 73 21.71 -52.58 -23.45
C ALA A 73 20.28 -52.63 -22.88
N THR A 74 20.02 -51.81 -21.86
CA THR A 74 18.71 -51.61 -21.24
C THR A 74 18.44 -50.12 -21.00
N THR A 75 17.19 -49.72 -20.80
CA THR A 75 16.82 -48.36 -20.39
C THR A 75 17.21 -48.17 -18.93
N SER A 76 18.10 -47.21 -18.67
CA SER A 76 18.51 -46.84 -17.31
C SER A 76 17.49 -45.91 -16.67
N ALA A 77 17.12 -44.84 -17.36
CA ALA A 77 16.14 -43.86 -16.91
C ALA A 77 15.59 -43.04 -18.07
N ILE A 78 14.40 -42.47 -17.88
CA ILE A 78 13.88 -41.35 -18.68
C ILE A 78 13.97 -40.12 -17.78
N VAL A 79 14.86 -39.20 -18.11
CA VAL A 79 15.14 -38.01 -17.28
C VAL A 79 14.50 -36.79 -17.92
N LYS A 80 13.93 -35.92 -17.08
CA LYS A 80 13.34 -34.66 -17.54
C LYS A 80 14.42 -33.58 -17.55
N ASP A 81 14.52 -32.83 -18.63
CA ASP A 81 15.43 -31.68 -18.70
C ASP A 81 14.73 -30.45 -18.12
N PHE A 82 15.09 -30.06 -16.89
CA PHE A 82 14.52 -28.88 -16.21
C PHE A 82 15.19 -27.56 -16.60
N THR A 83 16.10 -27.55 -17.58
CA THR A 83 16.66 -26.31 -18.11
C THR A 83 15.55 -25.36 -18.58
N GLN A 84 15.80 -24.07 -18.42
CA GLN A 84 14.84 -23.03 -18.77
C GLN A 84 14.58 -22.97 -20.29
N GLY A 85 13.30 -22.87 -20.66
CA GLY A 85 12.89 -22.59 -22.04
C GLY A 85 12.99 -21.10 -22.37
N SER A 86 12.73 -20.74 -23.62
CA SER A 86 12.70 -19.32 -24.02
C SER A 86 11.53 -18.61 -23.33
N VAL A 87 11.74 -17.38 -22.85
CA VAL A 87 10.70 -16.55 -22.24
C VAL A 87 10.23 -15.52 -23.24
N THR A 88 8.94 -15.53 -23.55
CA THR A 88 8.30 -14.58 -24.48
C THR A 88 7.37 -13.63 -23.73
N ASN A 89 7.28 -12.38 -24.19
CA ASN A 89 6.33 -11.41 -23.64
C ASN A 89 4.89 -11.82 -23.97
N SER A 90 3.99 -11.59 -23.01
CA SER A 90 2.54 -11.71 -23.15
C SER A 90 1.89 -10.34 -23.03
N THR A 91 0.66 -10.23 -23.51
CA THR A 91 -0.20 -9.05 -23.34
C THR A 91 -1.01 -9.08 -22.05
N SER A 92 -1.10 -10.23 -21.37
CA SER A 92 -1.85 -10.36 -20.11
C SER A 92 -0.95 -10.10 -18.91
N PRO A 93 -1.32 -9.21 -17.97
CA PRO A 93 -0.55 -8.97 -16.75
C PRO A 93 -0.59 -10.16 -15.77
N SER A 94 -1.55 -11.08 -15.93
CA SER A 94 -1.65 -12.31 -15.14
C SER A 94 -0.71 -13.41 -15.62
N ASP A 95 -0.10 -13.28 -16.81
CA ASP A 95 0.85 -14.26 -17.30
C ASP A 95 2.22 -14.03 -16.67
N LEU A 96 2.74 -15.07 -16.03
CA LEU A 96 3.98 -15.04 -15.27
C LEU A 96 4.98 -16.07 -15.84
N ALA A 97 6.24 -15.68 -15.93
CA ALA A 97 7.34 -16.61 -16.21
C ALA A 97 8.34 -16.58 -15.05
N ILE A 98 8.94 -17.73 -14.73
CA ILE A 98 10.02 -17.80 -13.74
C ILE A 98 11.35 -17.67 -14.50
N GLN A 99 12.20 -16.73 -14.12
CA GLN A 99 13.56 -16.61 -14.64
C GLN A 99 14.56 -17.24 -13.66
N GLY A 100 15.07 -18.43 -14.00
CA GLY A 100 15.90 -19.25 -13.12
C GLY A 100 15.20 -20.49 -12.56
N GLU A 101 15.55 -20.89 -11.35
CA GLU A 101 15.09 -22.14 -10.73
C GLU A 101 13.85 -21.97 -9.86
N GLY A 102 12.91 -22.91 -9.90
CA GLY A 102 11.73 -22.90 -9.04
C GLY A 102 10.45 -23.26 -9.78
N PHE A 103 9.38 -23.51 -9.03
CA PHE A 103 8.06 -23.86 -9.57
C PHE A 103 7.00 -22.98 -8.90
N PHE A 104 5.99 -22.57 -9.65
CA PHE A 104 4.78 -22.01 -9.07
C PHE A 104 4.10 -23.06 -8.21
N VAL A 105 3.60 -22.64 -7.05
CA VAL A 105 2.84 -23.49 -6.14
C VAL A 105 1.36 -23.27 -6.41
N LEU A 106 0.65 -24.34 -6.79
CA LEU A 106 -0.76 -24.30 -7.10
C LEU A 106 -1.52 -25.25 -6.17
N ALA A 107 -2.65 -24.83 -5.62
CA ALA A 107 -3.51 -25.67 -4.81
C ALA A 107 -4.62 -26.31 -5.65
N GLY A 108 -4.79 -27.63 -5.50
CA GLY A 108 -5.91 -28.41 -6.04
C GLY A 108 -6.67 -29.16 -4.96
N GLY A 109 -7.73 -29.89 -5.34
CA GLY A 109 -8.54 -30.69 -4.41
C GLY A 109 -7.81 -31.86 -3.75
N GLU A 110 -6.69 -32.29 -4.33
CA GLU A 110 -5.84 -33.39 -3.83
C GLU A 110 -4.53 -32.89 -3.19
N GLY A 111 -4.44 -31.59 -2.88
CA GLY A 111 -3.24 -30.95 -2.33
C GLY A 111 -2.48 -30.08 -3.34
N ASN A 112 -1.26 -29.70 -2.98
CA ASN A 112 -0.44 -28.80 -3.77
C ASN A 112 0.21 -29.51 -4.97
N VAL A 113 0.24 -28.81 -6.10
CA VAL A 113 0.92 -29.19 -7.33
C VAL A 113 1.85 -28.07 -7.76
N TYR A 114 2.87 -28.42 -8.54
CA TYR A 114 3.97 -27.53 -8.89
C TYR A 114 4.04 -27.39 -10.40
N SER A 115 4.19 -26.18 -10.93
CA SER A 115 4.24 -25.97 -12.37
C SER A 115 5.25 -24.92 -12.78
N ARG A 116 5.78 -25.05 -14.00
CA ARG A 116 6.54 -24.00 -14.68
C ARG A 116 5.64 -23.16 -15.59
N ALA A 117 4.47 -23.67 -15.95
CA ALA A 117 3.51 -22.92 -16.75
C ALA A 117 2.88 -21.83 -15.88
N GLY A 118 3.00 -20.58 -16.31
CA GLY A 118 2.41 -19.42 -15.62
C GLY A 118 1.40 -18.67 -16.45
N ASN A 119 0.65 -19.36 -17.31
CA ASN A 119 -0.51 -18.80 -17.97
C ASN A 119 -1.69 -18.74 -16.99
N PHE A 120 -1.81 -17.67 -16.22
CA PHE A 120 -2.85 -17.53 -15.21
C PHE A 120 -3.94 -16.54 -15.64
N SER A 121 -5.11 -16.66 -15.03
CA SER A 121 -6.26 -15.78 -15.22
C SER A 121 -7.00 -15.59 -13.90
N LEU A 122 -7.73 -14.50 -13.76
CA LEU A 122 -8.59 -14.29 -12.60
C LEU A 122 -9.93 -15.01 -12.81
N ASN A 123 -10.37 -15.74 -11.79
CA ASN A 123 -11.71 -16.33 -11.78
C ASN A 123 -12.77 -15.33 -11.25
N SER A 124 -14.04 -15.73 -11.20
CA SER A 124 -15.13 -14.88 -10.70
C SER A 124 -15.03 -14.52 -9.22
N SER A 125 -14.17 -15.18 -8.45
CA SER A 125 -13.86 -14.83 -7.05
C SER A 125 -12.60 -13.98 -6.93
N ASN A 126 -12.09 -13.46 -8.06
CA ASN A 126 -10.90 -12.64 -8.13
C ASN A 126 -9.62 -13.36 -7.66
N ILE A 127 -9.58 -14.69 -7.77
CA ILE A 127 -8.40 -15.50 -7.42
C ILE A 127 -7.62 -15.83 -8.69
N LEU A 128 -6.30 -15.76 -8.60
CA LEU A 128 -5.40 -16.15 -9.69
C LEU A 128 -5.41 -17.68 -9.87
N VAL A 129 -5.86 -18.14 -11.02
CA VAL A 129 -5.99 -19.56 -11.35
C VAL A 129 -5.33 -19.90 -12.68
N ASN A 130 -4.86 -21.14 -12.83
CA ASN A 130 -4.47 -21.66 -14.13
C ASN A 130 -5.72 -22.11 -14.94
N PRO A 131 -5.60 -22.48 -16.23
CA PRO A 131 -6.74 -22.91 -17.04
C PRO A 131 -7.44 -24.17 -16.54
N GLN A 132 -6.79 -24.95 -15.68
CA GLN A 132 -7.37 -26.12 -15.01
C GLN A 132 -8.13 -25.77 -13.72
N GLY A 133 -8.16 -24.49 -13.33
CA GLY A 133 -8.82 -24.01 -12.11
C GLY A 133 -8.02 -24.23 -10.83
N LEU A 134 -6.74 -24.61 -10.93
CA LEU A 134 -5.84 -24.69 -9.77
C LEU A 134 -5.43 -23.29 -9.34
N ARG A 135 -5.47 -23.03 -8.03
CA ARG A 135 -5.29 -21.68 -7.46
C ARG A 135 -3.83 -21.41 -7.14
N VAL A 136 -3.30 -20.26 -7.56
CA VAL A 136 -1.93 -19.85 -7.26
C VAL A 136 -1.81 -19.53 -5.77
N GLN A 137 -0.82 -20.15 -5.11
CA GLN A 137 -0.55 -19.96 -3.70
C GLN A 137 0.53 -18.91 -3.47
N GLY A 138 0.43 -18.21 -2.36
CA GLY A 138 1.48 -17.33 -1.87
C GLY A 138 1.18 -16.81 -0.47
N TYR A 139 1.75 -15.68 -0.13
CA TYR A 139 1.52 -15.00 1.15
C TYR A 139 0.43 -13.95 1.00
N ALA A 140 -0.56 -13.99 1.89
CA ALA A 140 -1.63 -13.00 1.99
C ALA A 140 -1.14 -11.71 2.67
N VAL A 141 -1.97 -10.67 2.66
CA VAL A 141 -1.76 -9.44 3.43
C VAL A 141 -2.75 -9.32 4.58
N ASN A 142 -2.36 -8.60 5.65
CA ASN A 142 -3.27 -8.19 6.72
C ASN A 142 -4.11 -6.96 6.31
N ASP A 143 -4.97 -6.47 7.21
CA ASP A 143 -5.81 -5.29 6.98
C ASP A 143 -5.01 -4.00 6.70
N ASN A 144 -3.72 -3.97 7.07
CA ASN A 144 -2.81 -2.86 6.80
C ASN A 144 -2.01 -3.04 5.49
N PHE A 145 -2.35 -4.05 4.66
CA PHE A 145 -1.65 -4.39 3.43
C PHE A 145 -0.19 -4.89 3.62
N GLU A 146 0.14 -5.41 4.80
CA GLU A 146 1.46 -5.98 5.10
C GLU A 146 1.44 -7.51 4.90
N LEU A 147 2.52 -8.07 4.33
CA LEU A 147 2.63 -9.50 4.01
C LEU A 147 2.69 -10.39 5.27
N ILE A 148 1.88 -11.44 5.27
CA ILE A 148 1.88 -12.51 6.28
C ILE A 148 2.62 -13.72 5.71
N THR A 149 3.88 -13.91 6.10
CA THR A 149 4.75 -14.97 5.55
C THR A 149 4.66 -16.31 6.28
N THR A 150 3.73 -16.46 7.24
CA THR A 150 3.65 -17.64 8.11
C THR A 150 2.85 -18.79 7.52
N THR A 151 1.92 -18.52 6.60
CA THR A 151 1.03 -19.50 5.98
C THR A 151 0.82 -19.21 4.51
N LEU A 152 0.66 -20.26 3.69
CA LEU A 152 0.24 -20.11 2.31
C LEU A 152 -1.27 -19.88 2.22
N ASP A 153 -1.67 -18.97 1.34
CA ASP A 153 -3.05 -18.68 1.00
C ASP A 153 -3.20 -18.42 -0.52
N ASP A 154 -4.45 -18.39 -1.00
CA ASP A 154 -4.78 -18.09 -2.38
C ASP A 154 -4.47 -16.62 -2.72
N ILE A 155 -3.80 -16.37 -3.85
CA ILE A 155 -3.57 -15.01 -4.33
C ILE A 155 -4.87 -14.42 -4.87
N ARG A 156 -5.44 -13.46 -4.14
CA ARG A 156 -6.69 -12.76 -4.48
C ARG A 156 -6.44 -11.30 -4.87
N ILE A 157 -7.04 -10.88 -5.98
CA ILE A 157 -6.90 -9.55 -6.60
C ILE A 157 -8.30 -8.98 -6.87
N PRO A 158 -8.97 -8.40 -5.86
CA PRO A 158 -10.39 -8.00 -5.91
C PRO A 158 -10.65 -6.74 -6.77
N LEU A 159 -10.45 -6.84 -8.09
CA LEU A 159 -10.66 -5.74 -9.03
C LEU A 159 -12.10 -5.21 -8.95
N GLY A 160 -12.25 -3.90 -8.81
CA GLY A 160 -13.54 -3.20 -8.76
C GLY A 160 -14.37 -3.37 -7.48
N GLU A 161 -13.90 -4.16 -6.51
CA GLU A 161 -14.61 -4.38 -5.23
C GLU A 161 -13.90 -3.72 -4.05
N LEU A 162 -12.57 -3.68 -4.07
CA LEU A 162 -11.78 -3.15 -2.97
C LEU A 162 -11.67 -1.63 -3.07
N ASN A 163 -12.16 -0.95 -2.03
CA ASN A 163 -12.06 0.49 -1.88
C ASN A 163 -11.09 0.84 -0.77
N VAL A 164 -10.13 1.72 -1.06
CA VAL A 164 -9.13 2.17 -0.09
C VAL A 164 -9.03 3.68 -0.14
N ALA A 165 -9.20 4.30 1.02
CA ALA A 165 -8.82 5.68 1.25
C ALA A 165 -7.45 5.75 1.92
N GLN A 166 -6.82 6.91 1.87
CA GLN A 166 -5.61 7.18 2.63
C GLN A 166 -5.80 8.42 3.49
N ARG A 167 -5.59 8.25 4.79
CA ARG A 167 -5.59 9.36 5.73
C ARG A 167 -4.43 10.31 5.42
N THR A 168 -4.66 11.61 5.46
CA THR A 168 -3.59 12.60 5.42
C THR A 168 -2.74 12.49 6.70
N GLN A 169 -1.44 12.28 6.52
CA GLN A 169 -0.44 12.29 7.60
C GLN A 169 0.57 13.43 7.41
N ASN A 170 0.84 13.83 6.16
CA ASN A 170 1.81 14.86 5.83
C ASN A 170 1.19 15.86 4.84
N ILE A 171 1.40 17.15 5.13
CA ILE A 171 1.07 18.24 4.22
C ILE A 171 2.29 19.12 4.00
N THR A 172 2.45 19.63 2.79
CA THR A 172 3.45 20.65 2.46
C THR A 172 2.73 21.91 2.05
N LEU A 173 3.13 23.02 2.65
CA LEU A 173 2.59 24.34 2.38
C LEU A 173 3.62 25.20 1.66
N ASP A 174 3.12 26.02 0.76
CA ASP A 174 3.90 26.97 -0.01
C ASP A 174 3.25 28.36 0.06
N GLY A 175 4.05 29.37 -0.21
CA GLY A 175 3.61 30.76 -0.18
C GLY A 175 4.74 31.75 0.01
N ALA A 176 4.37 33.01 -0.04
CA ALA A 176 5.25 34.12 0.28
C ALA A 176 4.59 35.00 1.34
N LEU A 177 5.22 35.11 2.51
CA LEU A 177 4.75 35.95 3.61
C LEU A 177 5.48 37.29 3.58
N LEU A 178 4.77 38.38 3.88
CA LEU A 178 5.28 39.74 3.75
C LEU A 178 6.00 40.20 5.03
N PRO A 179 7.34 40.23 5.08
CA PRO A 179 8.06 40.55 6.31
C PRO A 179 8.01 42.04 6.67
N THR A 180 7.70 42.92 5.71
CA THR A 180 7.64 44.39 5.85
C THR A 180 6.26 44.91 6.25
N GLY A 181 5.29 44.02 6.46
CA GLY A 181 3.95 44.36 6.88
C GLY A 181 3.87 44.99 8.27
N ILE A 182 2.66 45.40 8.65
CA ILE A 182 2.39 45.90 10.01
C ILE A 182 2.49 44.71 10.98
N VAL A 183 3.24 44.84 12.06
CA VAL A 183 3.29 43.81 13.12
C VAL A 183 1.96 43.76 13.85
N GLY A 184 1.37 42.55 13.92
CA GLY A 184 0.12 42.28 14.63
C GLY A 184 0.33 42.40 16.13
N THR A 185 -0.24 43.46 16.70
CA THR A 185 -0.16 43.79 18.13
C THR A 185 -1.54 43.89 18.77
N GLN A 186 -2.59 43.99 17.97
CA GLN A 186 -3.99 44.18 18.39
C GLN A 186 -4.86 43.10 17.74
N GLY A 187 -5.71 42.46 18.53
CA GLY A 187 -6.88 41.73 18.05
C GLY A 187 -8.14 42.57 18.23
N SER A 188 -9.25 42.15 17.62
CA SER A 188 -10.53 42.83 17.84
C SER A 188 -10.97 42.69 19.28
N VAL A 189 -11.34 43.80 19.91
CA VAL A 189 -11.91 43.82 21.27
C VAL A 189 -13.35 44.31 21.19
N TYR A 190 -14.28 43.50 21.70
CA TYR A 190 -15.68 43.86 21.84
C TYR A 190 -16.10 43.78 23.31
N ASP A 191 -16.90 44.74 23.75
CA ASP A 191 -17.57 44.69 25.04
C ASP A 191 -19.06 44.48 24.84
N SER A 192 -19.65 43.56 25.61
CA SER A 192 -21.09 43.38 25.64
C SER A 192 -21.79 44.57 26.30
N GLY A 193 -23.09 44.69 26.08
CA GLY A 193 -23.96 45.47 26.96
C GLY A 193 -23.86 44.97 28.40
N THR A 194 -24.19 45.83 29.35
CA THR A 194 -24.17 45.48 30.76
C THR A 194 -25.09 44.30 31.04
N ILE A 195 -24.54 43.27 31.68
CA ILE A 195 -25.27 42.12 32.22
C ILE A 195 -25.20 42.14 33.74
N GLN A 196 -26.18 41.52 34.40
CA GLN A 196 -26.22 41.44 35.85
C GLN A 196 -26.78 40.11 36.35
N ASP A 197 -26.38 39.70 37.55
CA ASP A 197 -26.95 38.54 38.23
C ASP A 197 -28.06 38.98 39.20
N SER A 198 -29.26 38.48 38.96
CA SER A 198 -30.44 38.75 39.80
C SER A 198 -30.30 38.26 41.26
N THR A 199 -29.36 37.37 41.54
CA THR A 199 -29.18 36.70 42.85
C THR A 199 -28.01 37.24 43.67
N GLY A 200 -27.15 38.10 43.12
CA GLY A 200 -26.01 38.64 43.85
C GLY A 200 -24.86 39.07 42.95
N THR A 201 -23.64 38.70 43.33
CA THR A 201 -22.42 39.05 42.57
C THR A 201 -22.37 38.26 41.27
N LEU A 202 -22.18 38.96 40.16
CA LEU A 202 -21.98 38.34 38.86
C LEU A 202 -20.63 37.63 38.82
N ALA A 203 -20.64 36.34 38.49
CA ALA A 203 -19.44 35.52 38.37
C ALA A 203 -19.59 34.56 37.19
N THR A 204 -18.49 33.94 36.76
CA THR A 204 -18.53 32.90 35.70
C THR A 204 -19.36 31.68 36.13
N THR A 205 -19.52 31.44 37.43
CA THR A 205 -20.38 30.38 37.98
C THR A 205 -21.85 30.78 38.11
N SER A 206 -22.22 32.03 37.78
CA SER A 206 -23.62 32.46 37.79
C SER A 206 -24.43 31.65 36.79
N LEU A 207 -25.63 31.22 37.19
CA LEU A 207 -26.54 30.46 36.33
C LEU A 207 -27.08 31.36 35.22
N LEU A 208 -27.12 30.86 33.98
CA LEU A 208 -27.64 31.62 32.84
C LEU A 208 -29.07 32.12 33.06
N SER A 209 -29.92 31.32 33.72
CA SER A 209 -31.30 31.70 34.05
C SER A 209 -31.43 32.91 34.99
N ASN A 210 -30.35 33.29 35.69
CA ASN A 210 -30.32 34.44 36.58
C ASN A 210 -29.75 35.70 35.91
N ILE A 211 -29.18 35.56 34.72
CA ILE A 211 -28.53 36.65 33.98
C ILE A 211 -29.59 37.55 33.36
N GLN A 212 -29.48 38.84 33.66
CA GLN A 212 -30.35 39.89 33.18
C GLN A 212 -29.57 40.92 32.36
N ASP A 213 -30.26 41.65 31.50
CA ASP A 213 -29.74 42.87 30.89
C ASP A 213 -29.59 43.98 31.95
N GLY A 214 -28.94 45.09 31.58
CA GLY A 214 -28.81 46.26 32.44
C GLY A 214 -30.15 46.93 32.82
N GLY A 215 -31.27 46.51 32.21
CA GLY A 215 -32.63 46.92 32.55
C GLY A 215 -33.34 45.99 33.54
N GLY A 216 -32.74 44.85 33.90
CA GLY A 216 -33.31 43.85 34.81
C GLY A 216 -34.22 42.80 34.14
N THR A 217 -34.18 42.67 32.81
CA THR A 217 -34.92 41.62 32.07
C THR A 217 -34.05 40.38 31.94
N ASN A 218 -34.57 39.20 32.27
CA ASN A 218 -33.85 37.94 32.08
C ASN A 218 -33.51 37.75 30.59
N LEU A 219 -32.23 37.46 30.31
CA LEU A 219 -31.75 37.23 28.95
C LEU A 219 -31.95 35.78 28.48
N PHE A 220 -32.04 34.83 29.42
CA PHE A 220 -32.10 33.39 29.13
C PHE A 220 -33.14 32.69 30.01
N THR A 221 -33.82 31.70 29.45
CA THR A 221 -34.75 30.83 30.19
C THR A 221 -34.31 29.37 30.11
N VAL A 222 -34.54 28.61 31.18
CA VAL A 222 -34.28 27.15 31.18
C VAL A 222 -35.17 26.46 30.15
N GLY A 223 -34.56 25.60 29.33
CA GLY A 223 -35.21 24.86 28.25
C GLY A 223 -35.10 25.52 26.87
N GLU A 224 -34.36 26.61 26.75
CA GLU A 224 -34.04 27.25 25.47
C GLU A 224 -32.73 26.73 24.89
N THR A 225 -32.64 26.65 23.57
CA THR A 225 -31.39 26.38 22.85
C THR A 225 -30.85 27.71 22.32
N LEU A 226 -29.67 28.08 22.80
CA LEU A 226 -28.91 29.22 22.28
C LEU A 226 -28.18 28.78 21.02
N SER A 227 -28.15 29.65 20.02
CA SER A 227 -27.34 29.50 18.83
C SER A 227 -26.57 30.79 18.62
N PHE A 228 -25.25 30.68 18.57
CA PHE A 228 -24.35 31.79 18.36
C PHE A 228 -23.71 31.67 16.98
N SER A 229 -24.02 32.62 16.10
CA SER A 229 -23.49 32.71 14.74
C SER A 229 -22.62 33.97 14.63
N SER A 230 -21.32 33.80 14.42
CA SER A 230 -20.37 34.90 14.39
C SER A 230 -19.72 35.06 13.02
N ARG A 231 -18.92 36.12 12.87
CA ARG A 231 -18.09 36.34 11.70
C ARG A 231 -16.64 36.60 12.09
N LYS A 232 -15.71 36.06 11.31
CA LYS A 232 -14.26 36.19 11.46
C LYS A 232 -13.60 36.43 10.10
N GLY A 233 -12.79 37.48 9.98
CA GLY A 233 -12.11 37.84 8.73
C GLY A 233 -13.08 38.09 7.56
N GLY A 234 -14.29 38.60 7.85
CA GLY A 234 -15.35 38.82 6.87
C GLY A 234 -16.12 37.56 6.43
N ARG A 235 -15.86 36.40 7.03
CA ARG A 235 -16.54 35.11 6.75
C ARG A 235 -17.52 34.79 7.88
N THR A 236 -18.63 34.12 7.56
CA THR A 236 -19.55 33.56 8.58
C THR A 236 -19.01 32.22 9.05
N LEU A 237 -18.97 32.01 10.36
CA LEU A 237 -18.59 30.74 10.99
C LEU A 237 -19.84 29.89 11.23
N GLU A 238 -19.66 28.58 11.37
CA GLU A 238 -20.76 27.68 11.68
C GLU A 238 -21.34 27.99 13.08
N PRO A 239 -22.67 27.99 13.25
CA PRO A 239 -23.25 28.34 14.55
C PRO A 239 -22.94 27.29 15.61
N VAL A 240 -22.47 27.75 16.77
CA VAL A 240 -22.31 26.90 17.96
C VAL A 240 -23.56 26.99 18.82
N THR A 241 -24.02 25.85 19.35
CA THR A 241 -25.28 25.77 20.11
C THR A 241 -25.05 25.37 21.56
N LEU A 242 -25.91 25.86 22.46
CA LEU A 242 -25.92 25.55 23.89
C LEU A 242 -27.35 25.39 24.40
N ASP A 243 -27.66 24.24 24.98
CA ASP A 243 -28.94 24.03 25.66
C ASP A 243 -28.88 24.59 27.09
N VAL A 244 -29.78 25.52 27.42
CA VAL A 244 -29.85 26.15 28.74
C VAL A 244 -30.59 25.23 29.71
N GLY A 245 -29.83 24.47 30.49
CA GLY A 245 -30.32 23.68 31.62
C GLY A 245 -30.37 24.47 32.92
N ALA A 246 -30.92 23.83 33.96
CA ALA A 246 -31.02 24.44 35.31
C ALA A 246 -29.66 24.64 36.01
N ALA A 247 -28.60 23.97 35.52
CA ALA A 247 -27.24 24.08 36.02
C ALA A 247 -26.30 24.81 35.06
N THR A 248 -26.80 25.26 33.90
CA THR A 248 -25.95 25.86 32.86
C THR A 248 -25.45 27.22 33.34
N THR A 249 -24.14 27.43 33.23
CA THR A 249 -23.45 28.60 33.81
C THR A 249 -23.00 29.60 32.75
N LEU A 250 -22.70 30.82 33.20
CA LEU A 250 -22.09 31.84 32.34
C LEU A 250 -20.74 31.37 31.76
N ALA A 251 -19.99 30.54 32.48
CA ALA A 251 -18.74 29.96 31.99
C ALA A 251 -18.95 29.11 30.72
N GLU A 252 -20.00 28.29 30.68
CA GLU A 252 -20.30 27.46 29.49
C GLU A 252 -20.71 28.32 28.30
N LEU A 253 -21.46 29.42 28.54
CA LEU A 253 -21.77 30.39 27.48
C LEU A 253 -20.52 31.12 26.98
N MET A 254 -19.59 31.46 27.87
CA MET A 254 -18.31 32.06 27.49
C MET A 254 -17.49 31.10 26.63
N THR A 255 -17.44 29.81 26.97
CA THR A 255 -16.80 28.78 26.14
C THR A 255 -17.45 28.69 24.76
N VAL A 256 -18.78 28.71 24.67
CA VAL A 256 -19.50 28.72 23.38
C VAL A 256 -19.15 29.93 22.52
N PHE A 257 -18.93 31.09 23.15
CA PHE A 257 -18.45 32.27 22.44
C PHE A 257 -17.00 32.13 21.98
N GLU A 258 -16.11 31.58 22.81
CA GLU A 258 -14.71 31.30 22.45
C GLU A 258 -14.63 30.33 21.27
N ASP A 259 -15.34 29.21 21.36
CA ASP A 259 -15.42 28.16 20.35
C ASP A 259 -16.03 28.69 19.05
N GLY A 260 -17.14 29.43 19.15
CA GLY A 260 -17.85 29.99 18.00
C GLY A 260 -17.12 31.16 17.33
N LEU A 261 -16.12 31.75 17.98
CA LEU A 261 -15.20 32.72 17.38
C LEU A 261 -13.88 32.07 16.93
N GLY A 262 -13.63 30.81 17.33
CA GLY A 262 -12.36 30.11 17.11
C GLY A 262 -11.18 30.91 17.68
N ILE A 263 -11.30 31.40 18.90
CA ILE A 263 -10.23 32.17 19.56
C ILE A 263 -9.21 31.19 20.12
N HIS A 264 -7.96 31.30 19.68
CA HIS A 264 -6.89 30.53 20.30
C HIS A 264 -6.53 31.15 21.63
N THR A 265 -6.78 30.43 22.73
CA THR A 265 -6.48 30.86 24.10
C THR A 265 -5.34 30.04 24.72
N GLY A 266 -4.61 30.63 25.67
CA GLY A 266 -3.55 29.95 26.42
C GLY A 266 -2.28 29.59 25.63
N GLY A 267 -1.37 28.84 26.28
CA GLY A 267 -0.15 28.32 25.66
C GLY A 267 0.89 29.40 25.30
N THR A 268 1.38 29.39 24.06
CA THR A 268 2.36 30.35 23.53
C THR A 268 1.72 31.56 22.85
N VAL A 269 0.38 31.65 22.81
CA VAL A 269 -0.34 32.78 22.23
C VAL A 269 -0.11 34.00 23.12
N GLY A 270 0.45 35.07 22.55
CA GLY A 270 0.75 36.31 23.26
C GLY A 270 -0.49 37.14 23.58
N ASN A 271 -0.41 37.96 24.64
CA ASN A 271 -1.42 38.98 24.89
C ASN A 271 -1.44 40.01 23.77
N VAL A 272 -2.64 40.52 23.45
CA VAL A 272 -2.83 41.61 22.49
C VAL A 272 -3.00 42.94 23.23
N SER A 273 -2.74 44.05 22.55
CA SER A 273 -2.93 45.40 23.09
C SER A 273 -4.42 45.68 23.30
N ASP A 274 -4.75 46.29 24.45
CA ASP A 274 -6.10 46.73 24.81
C ASP A 274 -6.51 48.08 24.21
N GLY A 275 -5.63 48.69 23.39
CA GLY A 275 -5.83 50.02 22.81
C GLY A 275 -5.70 51.18 23.81
N ALA A 276 -5.58 50.89 25.11
CA ALA A 276 -5.40 51.83 26.21
C ALA A 276 -3.96 51.84 26.78
N GLY A 277 -3.06 51.06 26.20
CA GLY A 277 -1.64 50.98 26.56
C GLY A 277 -1.29 49.81 27.48
N GLY A 278 -2.23 48.92 27.77
CA GLY A 278 -2.03 47.63 28.42
C GLY A 278 -2.09 46.46 27.43
N THR A 279 -2.02 45.24 27.96
CA THR A 279 -2.20 44.02 27.17
C THR A 279 -3.17 43.07 27.86
N VAL A 280 -4.01 42.40 27.08
CA VAL A 280 -5.08 41.51 27.54
C VAL A 280 -4.94 40.17 26.79
N PRO A 281 -5.10 39.02 27.46
CA PRO A 281 -5.08 37.73 26.78
C PRO A 281 -6.27 37.58 25.83
N PRO A 282 -6.08 36.96 24.64
CA PRO A 282 -7.19 36.53 23.81
C PRO A 282 -8.11 35.55 24.56
N GLY A 283 -9.41 35.67 24.33
CA GLY A 283 -10.46 34.87 24.95
C GLY A 283 -11.69 35.70 25.28
N VAL A 284 -12.64 35.08 25.99
CA VAL A 284 -13.82 35.76 26.52
C VAL A 284 -13.67 35.86 28.02
N ALA A 285 -13.67 37.10 28.53
CA ALA A 285 -13.50 37.38 29.94
C ALA A 285 -14.72 38.13 30.50
N LEU A 286 -14.99 37.91 31.79
CA LEU A 286 -16.00 38.67 32.52
C LEU A 286 -15.32 39.82 33.27
N ASP A 287 -15.65 41.05 32.91
CA ASP A 287 -15.32 42.24 33.71
C ASP A 287 -16.54 42.63 34.55
N ALA A 288 -16.57 42.17 35.80
CA ALA A 288 -17.67 42.40 36.72
C ALA A 288 -17.22 43.13 37.99
N THR A 289 -18.01 44.13 38.39
CA THR A 289 -17.85 44.82 39.68
C THR A 289 -19.17 44.73 40.46
N GLY A 290 -19.28 43.72 41.33
CA GLY A 290 -20.50 43.49 42.11
C GLY A 290 -21.56 42.74 41.30
N PRO A 291 -22.84 43.18 41.30
CA PRO A 291 -23.92 42.45 40.62
C PRO A 291 -23.95 42.66 39.10
N SER A 292 -23.18 43.60 38.56
CA SER A 292 -23.20 43.99 37.15
C SER A 292 -21.79 43.96 36.53
N GLY A 293 -21.73 43.72 35.22
CA GLY A 293 -20.48 43.66 34.47
C GLY A 293 -20.70 43.59 32.96
N THR A 294 -19.63 43.42 32.20
CA THR A 294 -19.64 43.20 30.74
C THR A 294 -18.83 41.96 30.41
N LEU A 295 -19.20 41.28 29.33
CA LEU A 295 -18.35 40.28 28.71
C LEU A 295 -17.44 40.99 27.71
N GLN A 296 -16.14 40.80 27.88
CA GLN A 296 -15.12 41.29 26.97
C GLN A 296 -14.65 40.14 26.09
N PHE A 297 -14.69 40.35 24.78
CA PHE A 297 -14.27 39.40 23.76
C PHE A 297 -12.99 39.94 23.15
N VAL A 298 -11.91 39.17 23.23
CA VAL A 298 -10.59 39.56 22.75
C VAL A 298 -10.11 38.56 21.73
N GLY A 299 -9.97 38.99 20.48
CA GLY A 299 -9.47 38.16 19.39
C GLY A 299 -7.96 38.03 19.35
N ASN A 300 -7.50 37.06 18.55
CA ASN A 300 -6.09 36.93 18.20
C ASN A 300 -5.64 38.13 17.33
N ALA A 301 -4.35 38.45 17.36
CA ALA A 301 -3.80 39.52 16.52
C ALA A 301 -3.89 39.17 15.02
N GLY A 302 -3.96 40.16 14.14
CA GLY A 302 -4.02 40.00 12.68
C GLY A 302 -5.37 40.41 12.09
N THR A 303 -5.36 41.11 10.96
CA THR A 303 -6.58 41.61 10.30
C THR A 303 -7.54 40.51 9.85
N VAL A 304 -7.04 39.33 9.46
CA VAL A 304 -7.86 38.15 9.13
C VAL A 304 -8.58 37.53 10.34
N HIS A 305 -8.15 37.87 11.56
CA HIS A 305 -8.80 37.45 12.81
C HIS A 305 -9.78 38.48 13.35
N GLU A 306 -10.06 39.55 12.60
CA GLU A 306 -11.07 40.52 12.96
C GLU A 306 -12.45 39.87 13.06
N PHE A 307 -13.08 39.97 14.23
CA PHE A 307 -14.46 39.54 14.42
C PHE A 307 -15.43 40.67 14.13
N ASP A 308 -16.63 40.31 13.68
CA ASP A 308 -17.78 41.21 13.56
C ASP A 308 -18.92 40.63 14.41
N LEU A 309 -19.26 41.34 15.50
CA LEU A 309 -20.31 40.98 16.45
C LEU A 309 -21.42 42.03 16.45
N ALA A 310 -22.65 41.57 16.25
CA ALA A 310 -23.84 42.40 16.18
C ALA A 310 -24.98 41.88 17.07
N THR A 311 -25.90 42.77 17.42
CA THR A 311 -27.17 42.39 18.06
C THR A 311 -27.99 41.58 17.07
N GLY A 312 -28.05 40.26 17.28
CA GLY A 312 -28.63 39.31 16.33
C GLY A 312 -27.85 38.01 16.24
N ASP A 313 -26.54 38.07 16.50
CA ASP A 313 -25.63 36.92 16.38
C ASP A 313 -25.87 35.87 17.46
N LEU A 314 -26.39 36.27 18.61
CA LEU A 314 -26.91 35.37 19.63
C LEU A 314 -28.42 35.28 19.51
N THR A 315 -28.92 34.06 19.30
CA THR A 315 -30.35 33.76 19.25
C THR A 315 -30.73 32.72 20.29
N SER A 316 -31.94 32.81 20.84
CA SER A 316 -32.58 31.82 21.70
C SER A 316 -33.82 31.30 20.97
N ASN A 317 -33.86 30.01 20.66
CA ASN A 317 -34.93 29.37 19.88
C ASN A 317 -35.29 30.14 18.58
N GLY A 318 -34.29 30.75 17.93
CA GLY A 318 -34.44 31.54 16.71
C GLY A 318 -34.85 33.00 16.89
N ALA A 319 -35.08 33.47 18.12
CA ALA A 319 -35.30 34.89 18.43
C ALA A 319 -33.99 35.54 18.91
N SER A 320 -33.68 36.76 18.45
CA SER A 320 -32.46 37.45 18.88
C SER A 320 -32.49 37.76 20.38
N VAL A 321 -31.41 37.39 21.08
CA VAL A 321 -31.17 37.81 22.45
C VAL A 321 -30.74 39.29 22.42
N PRO A 322 -31.36 40.17 23.22
CA PRO A 322 -31.09 41.61 23.18
C PRO A 322 -29.79 41.98 23.90
N LEU A 323 -28.67 41.34 23.52
CA LEU A 323 -27.33 41.67 23.97
C LEU A 323 -26.65 42.53 22.89
N SER A 324 -26.24 43.75 23.27
CA SER A 324 -25.46 44.61 22.39
C SER A 324 -23.99 44.26 22.45
N PHE A 325 -23.27 44.46 21.36
CA PHE A 325 -21.81 44.39 21.31
C PHE A 325 -21.27 45.72 20.78
N THR A 326 -20.26 46.25 21.44
CA THR A 326 -19.59 47.50 21.02
C THR A 326 -18.12 47.18 20.77
N GLN A 327 -17.64 47.47 19.55
CA GLN A 327 -16.22 47.32 19.23
C GLN A 327 -15.42 48.42 19.92
N ALA A 328 -14.48 48.04 20.77
CA ALA A 328 -13.56 48.94 21.44
C ALA A 328 -12.26 49.12 20.64
N VAL A 329 -11.77 48.04 20.00
CA VAL A 329 -10.50 48.00 19.26
C VAL A 329 -10.66 47.17 17.98
N GLU A 330 -10.10 47.66 16.87
CA GLU A 330 -9.98 46.92 15.60
C GLU A 330 -8.71 46.06 15.59
N ALA A 331 -8.76 44.89 14.96
CA ALA A 331 -7.58 44.06 14.78
C ALA A 331 -6.57 44.73 13.85
N ASN A 332 -5.27 44.52 14.10
CA ASN A 332 -4.22 44.97 13.19
C ASN A 332 -3.23 43.85 12.89
N GLY A 333 -2.39 44.09 11.89
CA GLY A 333 -1.28 43.21 11.55
C GLY A 333 -1.44 42.54 10.19
N GLU A 334 -0.32 42.44 9.49
CA GLU A 334 -0.21 41.70 8.25
C GLU A 334 -0.54 40.24 8.49
N SER A 335 -1.46 39.70 7.70
CA SER A 335 -1.96 38.36 7.89
C SER A 335 -2.55 37.77 6.60
N THR A 336 -2.54 36.45 6.52
CA THR A 336 -3.08 35.70 5.39
C THR A 336 -3.77 34.44 5.88
N ILE A 337 -4.67 33.92 5.07
CA ILE A 337 -5.47 32.74 5.38
C ILE A 337 -5.53 31.82 4.17
N THR A 338 -5.56 30.52 4.43
CA THR A 338 -5.76 29.48 3.44
C THR A 338 -6.70 28.42 4.00
N ASP A 339 -7.57 27.89 3.16
CA ASP A 339 -8.40 26.73 3.45
C ASP A 339 -7.99 25.57 2.54
N PHE A 340 -7.89 24.39 3.12
CA PHE A 340 -7.58 23.16 2.39
C PHE A 340 -8.29 21.97 3.01
N VAL A 341 -8.46 20.93 2.20
CA VAL A 341 -9.12 19.69 2.61
C VAL A 341 -8.06 18.65 2.93
N VAL A 342 -8.23 17.95 4.04
CA VAL A 342 -7.48 16.74 4.41
C VAL A 342 -8.44 15.56 4.50
N TYR A 343 -7.94 14.33 4.42
CA TYR A 343 -8.77 13.13 4.40
C TYR A 343 -8.57 12.29 5.67
N ASP A 344 -9.66 11.85 6.29
CA ASP A 344 -9.59 10.91 7.41
C ASP A 344 -9.27 9.46 6.96
N SER A 345 -9.19 8.51 7.90
CA SER A 345 -8.88 7.10 7.56
C SER A 345 -9.98 6.37 6.80
N LEU A 346 -11.19 6.94 6.71
CA LEU A 346 -12.29 6.43 5.90
C LEU A 346 -12.38 7.15 4.55
N GLY A 347 -11.57 8.21 4.34
CA GLY A 347 -11.57 9.04 3.15
C GLY A 347 -12.60 10.17 3.18
N THR A 348 -13.15 10.50 4.35
CA THR A 348 -14.01 11.68 4.51
C THR A 348 -13.15 12.94 4.39
N GLU A 349 -13.63 13.90 3.61
CA GLU A 349 -13.04 15.23 3.50
C GLU A 349 -13.24 16.02 4.80
N ILE A 350 -12.17 16.64 5.29
CA ILE A 350 -12.17 17.53 6.45
C ILE A 350 -11.56 18.86 6.04
N THR A 351 -12.30 19.95 6.23
CA THR A 351 -11.83 21.30 5.94
C THR A 351 -10.99 21.84 7.10
N VAL A 352 -9.74 22.17 6.79
CA VAL A 352 -8.81 22.82 7.72
C VAL A 352 -8.53 24.23 7.23
N LYS A 353 -8.66 25.19 8.13
CA LYS A 353 -8.31 26.59 7.86
C LYS A 353 -7.02 26.89 8.57
N MET A 354 -6.06 27.47 7.86
CA MET A 354 -4.82 27.91 8.45
C MET A 354 -4.60 29.39 8.18
N THR A 355 -4.26 30.09 9.24
CA THR A 355 -3.98 31.53 9.21
C THR A 355 -2.53 31.76 9.59
N ALA A 356 -1.87 32.75 8.99
CA ALA A 356 -0.56 33.24 9.42
C ALA A 356 -0.59 34.74 9.65
N VAL A 357 0.04 35.20 10.74
CA VAL A 357 0.07 36.60 11.18
C VAL A 357 1.50 37.01 11.50
N LEU A 358 1.92 38.20 11.07
CA LEU A 358 3.23 38.75 11.43
C LEU A 358 3.23 39.14 12.91
N GLU A 359 3.94 38.38 13.75
CA GLU A 359 3.98 38.57 15.21
C GLU A 359 5.17 39.43 15.64
N GLN A 360 6.33 39.25 15.00
CA GLN A 360 7.52 40.01 15.36
C GLN A 360 8.41 40.26 14.15
N GLN A 361 9.01 41.45 14.12
CA GLN A 361 10.03 41.82 13.14
C GLN A 361 11.25 42.38 13.87
N ASN A 362 12.42 41.80 13.61
CA ASN A 362 13.72 42.27 14.08
C ASN A 362 14.64 42.54 12.88
N ALA A 363 15.80 43.17 13.12
CA ALA A 363 16.76 43.49 12.07
C ALA A 363 17.36 42.25 11.36
N SER A 364 17.24 41.06 11.92
CA SER A 364 17.84 39.82 11.39
C SER A 364 16.88 38.63 11.39
N SER A 365 15.65 38.80 11.87
CA SER A 365 14.65 37.74 11.87
C SER A 365 13.24 38.27 11.82
N THR A 366 12.36 37.53 11.16
CA THR A 366 10.92 37.81 11.11
C THR A 366 10.16 36.60 11.61
N VAL A 367 9.18 36.77 12.50
CA VAL A 367 8.40 35.69 13.10
C VAL A 367 6.95 35.83 12.69
N PHE A 368 6.42 34.77 12.07
CA PHE A 368 5.00 34.62 11.81
C PHE A 368 4.40 33.60 12.75
N ARG A 369 3.24 33.91 13.32
CA ARG A 369 2.42 32.94 14.04
C ARG A 369 1.41 32.33 13.10
N TRP A 370 1.31 31.01 13.09
CA TRP A 370 0.24 30.32 12.41
C TRP A 370 -0.79 29.79 13.41
N TYR A 371 -2.03 29.71 12.96
CA TYR A 371 -3.18 29.17 13.67
C TYR A 371 -3.89 28.20 12.75
N VAL A 372 -4.37 27.09 13.30
CA VAL A 372 -5.15 26.07 12.60
C VAL A 372 -6.51 25.97 13.28
N ASP A 373 -7.55 26.13 12.48
CA ASP A 373 -8.96 26.05 12.86
C ASP A 373 -9.64 24.94 12.04
N SER A 374 -10.55 24.18 12.63
CA SER A 374 -11.41 23.24 11.90
C SER A 374 -12.75 23.07 12.60
N ASP A 375 -13.82 23.22 11.83
CA ASP A 375 -15.20 23.08 12.31
C ASP A 375 -15.63 21.60 12.43
N GLU A 376 -14.77 20.68 11.98
CA GLU A 376 -15.05 19.23 11.86
C GLU A 376 -14.18 18.39 12.83
N ASP A 377 -13.61 19.02 13.86
CA ASP A 377 -13.03 18.33 15.02
C ASP A 377 -14.16 17.92 15.98
N SER A 378 -14.02 16.73 16.58
CA SER A 378 -15.02 16.23 17.53
C SER A 378 -14.97 16.93 18.90
N ARG A 379 -13.91 17.69 19.19
CA ARG A 379 -13.88 18.61 20.33
C ARG A 379 -14.81 19.78 20.03
N SER A 380 -15.38 20.35 21.09
CA SER A 380 -16.21 21.57 20.98
C SER A 380 -15.42 22.80 20.51
N ASP A 381 -14.08 22.75 20.60
CA ASP A 381 -13.19 23.84 20.24
C ASP A 381 -12.80 23.82 18.76
N THR A 382 -13.16 24.89 18.05
CA THR A 382 -12.78 25.14 16.65
C THR A 382 -11.28 25.39 16.50
N ALA A 383 -10.61 25.90 17.55
CA ALA A 383 -9.18 26.18 17.57
C ALA A 383 -8.38 24.89 17.81
N ILE A 384 -7.60 24.47 16.81
CA ILE A 384 -6.93 23.16 16.84
C ILE A 384 -5.51 23.26 17.38
N ALA A 385 -4.70 24.13 16.77
CA ALA A 385 -3.29 24.29 17.09
C ALA A 385 -2.75 25.63 16.62
N ASN A 386 -1.65 26.07 17.21
CA ASN A 386 -0.90 27.23 16.76
C ASN A 386 0.60 27.02 16.96
N GLY A 387 1.41 27.84 16.30
CA GLY A 387 2.86 27.81 16.41
C GLY A 387 3.51 28.97 15.66
N THR A 388 4.84 28.97 15.57
CA THR A 388 5.58 30.07 14.95
C THR A 388 6.52 29.56 13.88
N ILE A 389 6.70 30.33 12.82
CA ILE A 389 7.71 30.15 11.77
C ILE A 389 8.64 31.36 11.83
N THR A 390 9.94 31.11 11.91
CA THR A 390 10.95 32.18 11.94
C THR A 390 11.74 32.16 10.63
N PHE A 391 11.87 33.34 10.03
CA PHE A 391 12.65 33.58 8.81
C PHE A 391 13.95 34.34 9.12
N ASP A 392 15.00 34.06 8.35
CA ASP A 392 16.21 34.89 8.31
C ASP A 392 16.03 36.15 7.44
N SER A 393 17.09 36.95 7.31
CA SER A 393 17.11 38.14 6.46
C SER A 393 16.98 37.84 4.96
N GLU A 394 17.28 36.62 4.56
CA GLU A 394 17.17 36.09 3.21
C GLU A 394 15.82 35.40 2.96
N GLY A 395 14.90 35.47 3.93
CA GLY A 395 13.55 34.92 3.87
C GLY A 395 13.48 33.39 3.81
N ASN A 396 14.52 32.69 4.25
CA ASN A 396 14.48 31.24 4.44
C ASN A 396 13.98 30.91 5.85
N VAL A 397 13.30 29.79 6.00
CA VAL A 397 12.86 29.29 7.31
C VAL A 397 14.05 28.78 8.11
N ILE A 398 14.28 29.37 9.29
CA ILE A 398 15.34 28.97 10.22
C ILE A 398 14.81 28.25 11.47
N ASP A 399 13.53 28.41 11.80
CA ASP A 399 12.85 27.69 12.89
C ASP A 399 11.37 27.52 12.57
N GLY A 400 10.74 26.46 13.12
CA GLY A 400 9.34 26.14 12.87
C GLY A 400 9.04 25.55 11.50
N GLY A 401 10.05 25.07 10.76
CA GLY A 401 9.89 24.51 9.40
C GLY A 401 9.06 23.23 9.32
N THR A 402 8.81 22.55 10.43
CA THR A 402 7.85 21.44 10.52
C THR A 402 7.13 21.50 11.84
N SER A 403 5.80 21.37 11.82
CA SER A 403 4.97 21.31 13.03
C SER A 403 3.93 20.21 12.91
N THR A 404 3.46 19.70 14.04
CA THR A 404 2.41 18.67 14.07
C THR A 404 1.18 19.19 14.79
N PHE A 405 0.01 18.92 14.24
CA PHE A 405 -1.27 19.13 14.91
C PHE A 405 -2.13 17.87 14.79
N ALA A 406 -3.20 17.79 15.57
CA ALA A 406 -4.07 16.63 15.60
C ALA A 406 -5.53 17.06 15.62
N LEU A 407 -6.34 16.40 14.81
CA LEU A 407 -7.79 16.52 14.79
C LEU A 407 -8.39 15.34 15.54
N GLN A 408 -9.31 15.57 16.48
CA GLN A 408 -10.05 14.49 17.13
C GLN A 408 -11.24 14.10 16.27
N ARG A 409 -11.50 12.80 16.16
CA ARG A 409 -12.57 12.21 15.33
C ARG A 409 -13.37 11.17 16.11
N ASP A 410 -13.55 11.40 17.41
CA ASP A 410 -14.13 10.45 18.37
C ASP A 410 -15.63 10.17 18.14
N ASP A 411 -16.29 11.03 17.36
CA ASP A 411 -17.67 10.93 16.92
C ASP A 411 -17.85 10.06 15.65
N THR A 412 -16.74 9.62 15.04
CA THR A 412 -16.73 8.80 13.82
C THR A 412 -16.06 7.43 14.05
N ALA A 413 -16.16 6.52 13.07
CA ALA A 413 -15.41 5.26 13.07
C ALA A 413 -13.97 5.41 12.52
N ALA A 414 -13.53 6.64 12.21
CA ALA A 414 -12.18 6.90 11.73
C ALA A 414 -11.16 6.76 12.86
N ILE A 415 -9.89 6.59 12.50
CA ILE A 415 -8.79 6.55 13.46
C ILE A 415 -8.62 7.95 14.09
N SER A 416 -8.85 8.02 15.40
CA SER A 416 -8.72 9.23 16.23
C SER A 416 -7.59 9.05 17.28
N PRO A 417 -6.73 10.06 17.53
CA PRO A 417 -6.64 11.32 16.80
C PRO A 417 -6.03 11.15 15.40
N MET A 418 -6.47 12.00 14.48
CA MET A 418 -5.83 12.19 13.18
C MET A 418 -4.67 13.18 13.33
N GLN A 419 -3.46 12.63 13.47
CA GLN A 419 -2.23 13.43 13.55
C GLN A 419 -1.71 13.78 12.14
N ILE A 420 -1.44 15.07 11.92
CA ILE A 420 -0.94 15.65 10.67
C ILE A 420 0.38 16.38 10.95
N SER A 421 1.39 16.14 10.11
CA SER A 421 2.64 16.88 10.08
C SER A 421 2.62 17.89 8.94
N ALA A 422 2.69 19.18 9.27
CA ALA A 422 2.77 20.28 8.34
C ALA A 422 4.21 20.71 8.12
N ASN A 423 4.64 20.69 6.86
CA ASN A 423 5.92 21.19 6.41
C ASN A 423 5.77 22.61 5.85
N PHE A 424 6.48 23.54 6.47
CA PHE A 424 6.50 24.97 6.13
C PHE A 424 7.80 25.40 5.45
N ALA A 425 8.75 24.49 5.24
CA ALA A 425 10.10 24.82 4.76
C ALA A 425 10.13 25.47 3.37
N ASN A 426 9.08 25.28 2.56
CA ASN A 426 8.98 25.89 1.23
C ASN A 426 8.39 27.31 1.26
N ILE A 427 7.81 27.74 2.38
CA ILE A 427 7.31 29.11 2.52
C ILE A 427 8.49 30.07 2.52
N SER A 428 8.36 31.15 1.75
CA SER A 428 9.35 32.22 1.72
C SER A 428 8.91 33.42 2.57
N GLY A 429 9.86 34.00 3.29
CA GLY A 429 9.71 35.28 3.98
C GLY A 429 10.01 36.48 3.08
N ILE A 430 9.89 36.34 1.76
CA ILE A 430 10.13 37.42 0.78
C ILE A 430 8.88 37.59 -0.09
N SER A 431 7.87 38.27 0.44
CA SER A 431 6.81 38.86 -0.38
C SER A 431 7.06 40.34 -0.63
N SER A 432 6.46 40.89 -1.69
CA SER A 432 6.44 42.33 -1.97
C SER A 432 5.16 42.96 -1.41
N ASP A 433 5.20 44.22 -0.98
CA ASP A 433 4.02 44.91 -0.42
C ASP A 433 2.80 44.89 -1.37
N THR A 434 3.02 44.90 -2.69
CA THR A 434 1.95 44.81 -3.70
C THR A 434 1.33 43.42 -3.78
N ALA A 435 2.10 42.36 -3.51
CA ALA A 435 1.65 40.98 -3.55
C ALA A 435 0.98 40.55 -2.25
N GLY A 436 1.36 41.14 -1.11
CA GLY A 436 0.86 40.77 0.22
C GLY A 436 1.29 39.37 0.65
N SER A 437 0.86 38.94 1.84
CA SER A 437 1.09 37.57 2.30
C SER A 437 0.14 36.57 1.61
N THR A 438 0.69 35.47 1.15
CA THR A 438 -0.04 34.36 0.51
C THR A 438 0.35 33.03 1.14
N LEU A 439 -0.62 32.12 1.23
CA LEU A 439 -0.42 30.78 1.77
C LEU A 439 -1.35 29.81 1.03
N SER A 440 -0.83 28.65 0.65
CA SER A 440 -1.61 27.60 -0.02
C SER A 440 -1.04 26.22 0.27
N LEU A 441 -1.91 25.21 0.28
CA LEU A 441 -1.48 23.82 0.29
C LEU A 441 -0.84 23.48 -1.07
N ASP A 442 0.41 23.04 -1.05
CA ASP A 442 1.13 22.58 -2.24
C ASP A 442 0.86 21.09 -2.50
N SER A 443 1.01 20.26 -1.47
CA SER A 443 0.83 18.82 -1.58
C SER A 443 0.39 18.17 -0.27
N GLN A 444 -0.30 17.04 -0.37
CA GLN A 444 -0.66 16.18 0.74
C GLN A 444 -0.58 14.70 0.34
N ASP A 445 -0.52 13.82 1.34
CA ASP A 445 -0.50 12.37 1.14
C ASP A 445 -1.85 11.67 1.39
N GLY A 446 -2.90 12.41 1.75
CA GLY A 446 -4.25 11.86 1.88
C GLY A 446 -5.02 11.82 0.57
N SER A 447 -6.00 10.93 0.48
CA SER A 447 -6.88 10.80 -0.69
C SER A 447 -8.29 10.38 -0.30
N ASP A 448 -9.22 10.67 -1.20
CA ASP A 448 -10.56 10.10 -1.23
C ASP A 448 -10.52 8.56 -1.42
N PRO A 449 -11.64 7.85 -1.13
CA PRO A 449 -11.74 6.42 -1.36
C PRO A 449 -11.63 6.08 -2.86
N GLY A 450 -10.60 5.32 -3.21
CA GLY A 450 -10.38 4.85 -4.57
C GLY A 450 -10.73 3.39 -4.74
N THR A 451 -11.16 3.00 -5.94
CA THR A 451 -11.46 1.62 -6.32
C THR A 451 -10.24 0.95 -6.95
N LEU A 452 -10.03 -0.34 -6.70
CA LEU A 452 -8.95 -1.10 -7.32
C LEU A 452 -9.22 -1.28 -8.83
N THR A 453 -8.41 -0.65 -9.68
CA THR A 453 -8.61 -0.68 -11.14
C THR A 453 -7.66 -1.61 -11.87
N ASN A 454 -6.42 -1.73 -11.39
CA ASN A 454 -5.38 -2.52 -12.05
C ASN A 454 -4.48 -3.20 -11.02
N PHE A 455 -3.63 -4.12 -11.48
CA PHE A 455 -2.59 -4.72 -10.65
C PHE A 455 -1.32 -4.95 -11.46
N VAL A 456 -0.19 -4.96 -10.76
CA VAL A 456 1.14 -5.26 -11.32
C VAL A 456 1.81 -6.27 -10.41
N ILE A 457 2.48 -7.24 -11.00
CA ILE A 457 3.28 -8.23 -10.26
C ILE A 457 4.74 -7.91 -10.53
N ASP A 458 5.53 -7.70 -9.47
CA ASP A 458 6.95 -7.37 -9.58
C ASP A 458 7.84 -8.63 -9.67
N GLU A 459 9.16 -8.40 -9.74
CA GLU A 459 10.13 -9.50 -9.87
C GLU A 459 10.25 -10.38 -8.62
N SER A 460 9.88 -9.83 -7.45
CA SER A 460 9.80 -10.54 -6.18
C SER A 460 8.50 -11.33 -6.04
N GLY A 461 7.62 -11.30 -7.04
CA GLY A 461 6.31 -11.93 -7.00
C GLY A 461 5.27 -11.16 -6.19
N THR A 462 5.58 -9.95 -5.73
CA THR A 462 4.66 -9.12 -4.97
C THR A 462 3.60 -8.55 -5.91
N VAL A 463 2.34 -8.76 -5.56
CA VAL A 463 1.18 -8.28 -6.28
C VAL A 463 0.80 -6.93 -5.72
N ASN A 464 0.99 -5.87 -6.51
CA ASN A 464 0.65 -4.51 -6.15
C ASN A 464 -0.61 -4.08 -6.91
N GLY A 465 -1.66 -3.74 -6.16
CA GLY A 465 -2.88 -3.16 -6.68
C GLY A 465 -2.72 -1.67 -6.91
N VAL A 466 -3.25 -1.17 -8.03
CA VAL A 466 -3.28 0.24 -8.41
C VAL A 466 -4.73 0.71 -8.38
N PHE A 467 -4.99 1.72 -7.57
CA PHE A 467 -6.31 2.31 -7.38
C PHE A 467 -6.48 3.54 -8.29
N ASP A 468 -7.72 3.91 -8.60
CA ASP A 468 -8.04 5.10 -9.41
C ASP A 468 -7.64 6.43 -8.76
N ASN A 469 -7.59 6.49 -7.42
CA ASN A 469 -7.05 7.61 -6.64
C ASN A 469 -5.50 7.67 -6.65
N GLY A 470 -4.84 6.84 -7.46
CA GLY A 470 -3.38 6.83 -7.61
C GLY A 470 -2.62 6.09 -6.51
N ILE A 471 -3.32 5.54 -5.51
CA ILE A 471 -2.71 4.74 -4.45
C ILE A 471 -2.24 3.40 -5.00
N ILE A 472 -1.12 2.93 -4.47
CA ILE A 472 -0.63 1.57 -4.66
C ILE A 472 -0.62 0.83 -3.31
N ARG A 473 -1.18 -0.38 -3.26
CA ARG A 473 -1.13 -1.26 -2.09
C ARG A 473 -0.72 -2.68 -2.48
N THR A 474 0.03 -3.33 -1.60
CA THR A 474 0.36 -4.75 -1.77
C THR A 474 -0.86 -5.61 -1.43
N LEU A 475 -1.23 -6.54 -2.32
CA LEU A 475 -2.38 -7.44 -2.18
C LEU A 475 -1.95 -8.87 -1.81
N GLY A 476 -0.67 -9.20 -1.96
CA GLY A 476 -0.11 -10.51 -1.66
C GLY A 476 1.23 -10.71 -2.36
N GLN A 477 1.85 -11.88 -2.16
CA GLN A 477 3.11 -12.24 -2.82
C GLN A 477 3.09 -13.70 -3.25
N ALA A 478 3.28 -13.97 -4.55
CA ALA A 478 3.40 -15.33 -5.06
C ALA A 478 4.67 -16.01 -4.55
N VAL A 479 4.57 -17.29 -4.19
CA VAL A 479 5.69 -18.08 -3.65
C VAL A 479 6.15 -19.12 -4.66
N LEU A 480 7.45 -19.39 -4.67
CA LEU A 480 8.03 -20.47 -5.47
C LEU A 480 8.40 -21.66 -4.59
N ALA A 481 8.26 -22.86 -5.14
CA ALA A 481 8.81 -24.08 -4.55
C ALA A 481 10.10 -24.48 -5.25
N ARG A 482 11.09 -24.89 -4.44
CA ARG A 482 12.28 -25.59 -4.90
C ARG A 482 12.31 -26.99 -4.33
N PHE A 483 12.95 -27.89 -5.06
CA PHE A 483 13.17 -29.27 -4.64
C PHE A 483 14.65 -29.54 -4.64
N SER A 484 15.14 -30.29 -3.64
CA SER A 484 16.53 -30.72 -3.61
C SER A 484 16.85 -31.63 -4.80
N ASN A 485 15.87 -32.41 -5.27
CA ASN A 485 16.00 -33.26 -6.44
C ASN A 485 14.77 -33.15 -7.37
N PRO A 486 14.76 -32.23 -8.34
CA PRO A 486 13.66 -32.08 -9.29
C PRO A 486 13.38 -33.34 -10.12
N GLN A 487 14.38 -34.21 -10.36
CA GLN A 487 14.18 -35.47 -11.09
C GLN A 487 13.29 -36.48 -10.34
N GLY A 488 13.11 -36.30 -9.03
CA GLY A 488 12.23 -37.12 -8.21
C GLY A 488 10.76 -36.72 -8.28
N LEU A 489 10.43 -35.63 -8.96
CA LEU A 489 9.05 -35.16 -9.12
C LEU A 489 8.25 -36.09 -10.02
N VAL A 490 6.97 -36.25 -9.71
CA VAL A 490 6.05 -37.09 -10.47
C VAL A 490 5.11 -36.21 -11.28
N GLU A 491 4.93 -36.51 -12.56
CA GLU A 491 3.98 -35.78 -13.41
C GLU A 491 2.54 -36.01 -12.96
N ALA A 492 1.78 -34.93 -12.84
CA ALA A 492 0.36 -34.93 -12.48
C ALA A 492 -0.54 -34.49 -13.65
N GLY A 493 0.01 -34.53 -14.87
CA GLY A 493 -0.68 -34.10 -16.10
C GLY A 493 -0.68 -32.58 -16.30
N SER A 494 -0.96 -32.15 -17.54
CA SER A 494 -1.07 -30.74 -17.93
C SER A 494 0.10 -29.86 -17.45
N THR A 495 1.34 -30.36 -17.59
CA THR A 495 2.60 -29.72 -17.15
C THR A 495 2.77 -29.50 -15.64
N ASN A 496 1.88 -30.08 -14.83
CA ASN A 496 1.98 -30.03 -13.39
C ASN A 496 2.77 -31.22 -12.84
N PHE A 497 3.43 -31.01 -11.70
CA PHE A 497 4.22 -31.97 -10.96
C PHE A 497 3.71 -32.10 -9.53
N ARG A 498 3.95 -33.26 -8.93
CA ARG A 498 3.72 -33.55 -7.51
C ARG A 498 5.02 -33.99 -6.86
N GLU A 499 5.10 -33.80 -5.54
CA GLU A 499 6.17 -34.33 -4.73
C GLU A 499 6.23 -35.86 -4.89
N GLY A 500 7.41 -36.36 -5.27
CA GLY A 500 7.72 -37.78 -5.23
C GLY A 500 8.65 -38.12 -4.07
N VAL A 501 8.71 -39.40 -3.72
CA VAL A 501 9.50 -39.90 -2.58
C VAL A 501 10.98 -39.52 -2.66
N SER A 502 11.52 -39.40 -3.89
CA SER A 502 12.92 -39.06 -4.16
C SER A 502 13.15 -37.56 -4.40
N SER A 503 12.09 -36.74 -4.49
CA SER A 503 12.23 -35.29 -4.72
C SER A 503 12.66 -34.51 -3.47
N GLY A 504 12.35 -35.07 -2.30
CA GLY A 504 12.38 -34.35 -1.03
C GLY A 504 11.19 -33.40 -0.87
N PRO A 505 10.96 -32.88 0.34
CA PRO A 505 9.86 -31.96 0.59
C PRO A 505 10.04 -30.64 -0.16
N PRO A 506 8.94 -29.98 -0.56
CA PRO A 506 9.00 -28.66 -1.17
C PRO A 506 9.63 -27.64 -0.22
N GLN A 507 10.62 -26.91 -0.70
CA GLN A 507 11.18 -25.74 -0.03
C GLN A 507 10.49 -24.50 -0.58
N LEU A 508 9.57 -23.93 0.19
CA LEU A 508 8.86 -22.70 -0.15
C LEU A 508 9.75 -21.51 0.09
N VAL A 509 9.96 -20.69 -0.93
CA VAL A 509 10.89 -19.56 -0.92
C VAL A 509 10.31 -18.39 -1.71
N GLN A 510 10.69 -17.18 -1.32
CA GLN A 510 10.34 -15.99 -2.07
C GLN A 510 11.13 -15.97 -3.40
N PRO A 511 10.52 -15.48 -4.51
CA PRO A 511 11.24 -15.26 -5.75
C PRO A 511 12.49 -14.40 -5.55
N GLY A 512 13.61 -14.81 -6.17
CA GLY A 512 14.91 -14.13 -6.06
C GLY A 512 15.71 -14.45 -4.79
N GLU A 513 15.13 -15.14 -3.81
CA GLU A 513 15.82 -15.53 -2.58
C GLU A 513 16.22 -17.01 -2.54
N PHE A 514 17.19 -17.35 -1.69
CA PHE A 514 17.62 -18.72 -1.43
C PHE A 514 17.87 -19.57 -2.68
N GLY A 515 18.34 -18.96 -3.78
CA GLY A 515 18.60 -19.63 -5.05
C GLY A 515 17.36 -19.96 -5.88
N ALA A 516 16.20 -19.40 -5.56
CA ALA A 516 15.06 -19.33 -6.47
C ALA A 516 15.30 -18.26 -7.55
N GLY A 517 14.71 -18.49 -8.71
CA GLY A 517 14.59 -17.51 -9.78
C GLY A 517 13.66 -16.37 -9.39
N THR A 518 13.68 -15.31 -10.19
CA THR A 518 12.74 -14.19 -10.08
C THR A 518 11.50 -14.45 -10.92
N ILE A 519 10.42 -13.73 -10.65
CA ILE A 519 9.23 -13.74 -11.50
C ILE A 519 9.37 -12.64 -12.55
N ARG A 520 8.84 -12.89 -13.74
CA ARG A 520 8.70 -11.88 -14.78
C ARG A 520 7.23 -11.79 -15.17
N SER A 521 6.63 -10.65 -14.88
CA SER A 521 5.23 -10.37 -15.21
C SER A 521 5.06 -10.06 -16.69
N GLY A 522 3.86 -10.36 -17.22
CA GLY A 522 3.53 -10.22 -18.63
C GLY A 522 4.41 -11.09 -19.52
N ALA A 523 4.73 -12.31 -19.09
CA ALA A 523 5.61 -13.21 -19.83
C ALA A 523 5.24 -14.67 -19.63
N ILE A 524 5.58 -15.52 -20.60
CA ILE A 524 5.34 -16.97 -20.55
C ILE A 524 6.64 -17.69 -20.88
N GLU A 525 6.96 -18.72 -20.10
CA GLU A 525 8.03 -19.67 -20.41
C GLU A 525 7.52 -20.69 -21.46
N LEU A 526 8.21 -20.82 -22.58
CA LEU A 526 7.92 -21.82 -23.62
C LEU A 526 8.55 -23.18 -23.28
N SER A 527 8.18 -24.20 -24.04
CA SER A 527 8.85 -25.49 -24.03
C SER A 527 10.36 -25.36 -24.26
N ASN A 528 11.18 -26.12 -23.54
CA ASN A 528 12.62 -26.20 -23.82
C ASN A 528 12.96 -27.21 -24.93
N THR A 529 11.94 -27.71 -25.65
CA THR A 529 12.13 -28.70 -26.71
C THR A 529 12.70 -28.06 -27.98
N ASP A 530 13.86 -28.53 -28.42
CA ASP A 530 14.40 -28.24 -29.76
C ASP A 530 13.84 -29.24 -30.79
N ILE A 531 12.88 -28.80 -31.60
CA ILE A 531 12.23 -29.63 -32.62
C ILE A 531 13.26 -30.15 -33.65
N GLY A 532 14.20 -29.32 -34.07
CA GLY A 532 15.19 -29.68 -35.09
C GLY A 532 16.08 -30.82 -34.61
N ARG A 533 16.58 -30.70 -33.38
CA ARG A 533 17.39 -31.77 -32.76
C ARG A 533 16.59 -33.05 -32.54
N ASN A 534 15.38 -32.95 -31.96
CA ASN A 534 14.54 -34.11 -31.70
C ASN A 534 14.17 -34.86 -32.99
N LEU A 535 13.93 -34.15 -34.11
CA LEU A 535 13.66 -34.79 -35.41
C LEU A 535 14.87 -35.54 -35.96
N VAL A 536 16.08 -35.01 -35.80
CA VAL A 536 17.31 -35.73 -36.19
C VAL A 536 17.49 -36.98 -35.33
N ASP A 537 17.31 -36.87 -34.02
CA ASP A 537 17.43 -38.00 -33.09
C ASP A 537 16.33 -39.06 -33.33
N LEU A 538 15.15 -38.64 -33.80
CA LEU A 538 14.07 -39.53 -34.21
C LEU A 538 14.43 -40.30 -35.49
N ILE A 539 15.06 -39.65 -36.46
CA ILE A 539 15.56 -40.31 -37.69
C ILE A 539 16.65 -41.32 -37.33
N VAL A 540 17.57 -40.98 -36.42
CA VAL A 540 18.61 -41.90 -35.94
C VAL A 540 18.00 -43.10 -35.22
N SER A 541 17.07 -42.87 -34.29
CA SER A 541 16.39 -43.93 -33.52
C SER A 541 15.59 -44.85 -34.45
N SER A 542 14.86 -44.31 -35.43
CA SER A 542 14.12 -45.10 -36.42
C SER A 542 15.04 -45.89 -37.37
N THR A 543 16.21 -45.34 -37.71
CA THR A 543 17.23 -46.04 -38.49
C THR A 543 17.83 -47.21 -37.70
N ASN A 544 18.13 -47.00 -36.42
CA ASN A 544 18.61 -48.04 -35.51
C ASN A 544 17.57 -49.14 -35.28
N TYR A 545 16.29 -48.77 -35.12
CA TYR A 545 15.18 -49.72 -35.05
C TYR A 545 15.14 -50.63 -36.30
N ARG A 546 15.21 -50.05 -37.51
CA ARG A 546 15.27 -50.81 -38.77
C ARG A 546 16.54 -51.66 -38.87
N GLY A 547 17.68 -51.16 -38.38
CA GLY A 547 18.94 -51.91 -38.31
C GLY A 547 18.81 -53.17 -37.45
N ASN A 548 18.25 -53.04 -36.25
CA ASN A 548 17.99 -54.17 -35.35
C ASN A 548 16.99 -55.17 -35.95
N ALA A 549 15.94 -54.70 -36.62
CA ALA A 549 15.01 -55.57 -37.34
C ALA A 549 15.69 -56.39 -38.46
N ARG A 550 16.65 -55.79 -39.19
CA ARG A 550 17.44 -56.52 -40.20
C ARG A 550 18.33 -57.60 -39.59
N VAL A 551 18.87 -57.39 -38.39
CA VAL A 551 19.63 -58.44 -37.68
C VAL A 551 18.73 -59.65 -37.40
N ILE A 552 17.49 -59.42 -37.01
CA ILE A 552 16.51 -60.49 -36.79
C ILE A 552 16.22 -61.25 -38.09
N SER A 553 15.99 -60.55 -39.20
CA SER A 553 15.74 -61.21 -40.49
C SER A 553 16.95 -62.02 -40.97
N SER A 554 18.18 -61.49 -40.85
CA SER A 554 19.38 -62.23 -41.21
C SER A 554 19.62 -63.47 -40.33
N VAL A 555 19.27 -63.41 -39.04
CA VAL A 555 19.35 -64.61 -38.19
C VAL A 555 18.27 -65.63 -38.57
N GLN A 556 17.07 -65.19 -38.95
CA GLN A 556 16.02 -66.09 -39.46
C GLN A 556 16.47 -66.81 -40.73
N GLU A 557 17.03 -66.09 -41.70
CA GLU A 557 17.59 -66.67 -42.93
C GLU A 557 18.65 -67.74 -42.61
N LEU A 558 19.58 -67.48 -41.69
CA LEU A 558 20.60 -68.46 -41.26
C LEU A 558 20.00 -69.69 -40.56
N VAL A 559 18.92 -69.52 -39.79
CA VAL A 559 18.21 -70.63 -39.15
C VAL A 559 17.51 -71.48 -40.20
N ASP A 560 16.88 -70.86 -41.19
CA ASP A 560 16.20 -71.54 -42.29
C ASP A 560 17.19 -72.32 -43.16
N GLU A 561 18.35 -71.74 -43.49
CA GLU A 561 19.44 -72.44 -44.19
C GLU A 561 19.98 -73.64 -43.39
N LEU A 562 20.16 -73.47 -42.07
CA LEU A 562 20.58 -74.57 -41.19
C LEU A 562 19.56 -75.71 -41.12
N LEU A 563 18.27 -75.39 -41.13
CA LEU A 563 17.19 -76.39 -41.17
C LEU A 563 17.17 -77.16 -42.50
N VAL A 564 17.54 -76.51 -43.61
CA VAL A 564 17.66 -77.15 -44.93
C VAL A 564 18.90 -78.05 -45.00
N LEU A 565 20.02 -77.66 -44.39
CA LEU A 565 21.26 -78.46 -44.30
C LEU A 565 21.15 -79.68 -43.35
N GLY A 566 20.20 -79.64 -42.42
CA GLY A 566 19.96 -80.71 -41.44
C GLY A 566 19.05 -81.86 -41.94
N ARG A 567 18.56 -81.79 -43.19
CA ARG A 567 17.86 -82.88 -43.89
C ARG A 567 18.79 -83.51 -44.92
#